data_AF-A0AA44UNS0-F1
#
_entry.id   AF-A0AA44UNS0-F1
#
_cell.length_a   1.000
_cell.length_b   1.000
_cell.length_c   1.000
_cell.angle_alpha   90.00
_cell.angle_beta   90.00
_cell.angle_gamma   90.00
#
_symmetry.space_group_name_H-M   'P 1'
#
loop_
_entity.id
_entity.type
_entity.pdbx_description
1 polymer ?
#
loop_
_entity_poly.entity_id
_entity_poly.type
_entity_poly.pdbx_seq_one_letter_code
_entity_poly.pdbx_strand_id
1 'polypeptide(L)'
;MWYQANPHEIGPGEHPDYELHCVESEDGLTGWTPPRVFAGPDEGFFDIAIAPRGDGWVMLLARGSDLHDTGGFPPQGLWWSTAARPSADRADWSQPRRFLDTDAPGTPIWTARGTYGPGLAFDPANPARATVLLTGVRDTPRWPRLMLGRVGRLRRPPVPAPFYLSVASLTLDLPTC
;
A
#
# COMPACT_ATOMS: atom_id res chain seq x y z
N MET A 1 15.61 0.23 7.64
CA MET A 1 15.05 0.27 6.27
C MET A 1 14.19 -0.95 6.08
N TRP A 2 12.99 -0.75 5.54
CA TRP A 2 12.13 -1.85 5.13
C TRP A 2 12.17 -1.95 3.60
N TYR A 3 12.10 -3.18 3.10
CA TYR A 3 11.99 -3.43 1.67
C TYR A 3 11.15 -4.68 1.44
N GLN A 4 10.54 -4.72 0.27
CA GLN A 4 9.73 -5.83 -0.17
C GLN A 4 10.59 -6.86 -0.91
N ALA A 5 10.28 -8.13 -0.70
CA ALA A 5 10.83 -9.26 -1.42
C ALA A 5 9.70 -10.10 -2.03
N ASN A 6 9.89 -10.54 -3.27
CA ASN A 6 9.04 -11.47 -4.00
C ASN A 6 9.90 -12.39 -4.87
N PRO A 7 9.45 -13.62 -5.15
CA PRO A 7 10.15 -14.52 -6.05
C PRO A 7 10.20 -13.99 -7.49
N HIS A 8 9.16 -13.28 -7.94
CA HIS A 8 9.03 -12.72 -9.28
C HIS A 8 7.96 -11.62 -9.36
N GLU A 9 7.97 -10.85 -10.45
CA GLU A 9 6.93 -9.85 -10.74
C GLU A 9 5.57 -10.52 -10.95
N ILE A 10 4.53 -10.03 -10.28
CA ILE A 10 3.23 -10.69 -10.26
C ILE A 10 2.54 -10.59 -11.62
N GLY A 11 2.25 -11.74 -12.22
CA GLY A 11 1.59 -11.84 -13.51
C GLY A 11 0.05 -11.77 -13.43
N PRO A 12 -0.63 -11.62 -14.59
CA PRO A 12 -2.08 -11.77 -14.66
C PRO A 12 -2.55 -13.15 -14.18
N GLY A 13 -3.51 -13.18 -13.27
CA GLY A 13 -4.05 -14.43 -12.69
C GLY A 13 -3.27 -14.95 -11.49
N GLU A 14 -2.15 -14.33 -11.11
CA GLU A 14 -1.35 -14.74 -9.97
C GLU A 14 -1.75 -13.98 -8.70
N HIS A 15 -1.51 -14.61 -7.55
CA HIS A 15 -1.58 -13.97 -6.24
C HIS A 15 -0.17 -13.71 -5.72
N PRO A 16 0.05 -12.57 -5.05
CA PRO A 16 1.37 -12.23 -4.54
C PRO A 16 1.80 -13.10 -3.37
N ASP A 17 3.09 -13.40 -3.34
CA ASP A 17 3.82 -14.06 -2.25
C ASP A 17 4.86 -13.05 -1.71
N TYR A 18 4.38 -12.03 -1.00
CA TYR A 18 5.20 -10.91 -0.55
C TYR A 18 5.74 -11.12 0.85
N GLU A 19 7.03 -10.84 1.02
CA GLU A 19 7.62 -10.62 2.34
C GLU A 19 8.06 -9.16 2.48
N LEU A 20 7.86 -8.61 3.67
CA LEU A 20 8.54 -7.39 4.08
C LEU A 20 9.73 -7.77 4.94
N HIS A 21 10.90 -7.27 4.56
CA HIS A 21 12.15 -7.45 5.30
C HIS A 21 12.58 -6.13 5.91
N CYS A 22 13.26 -6.20 7.04
CA CYS A 22 13.86 -5.05 7.71
C CYS A 22 15.36 -5.27 7.94
N VAL A 23 16.14 -4.24 7.65
CA VAL A 23 17.58 -4.14 7.94
C VAL A 23 17.86 -2.85 8.68
N GLU A 24 18.84 -2.86 9.57
CA GLU A 24 19.23 -1.71 10.39
C GLU A 24 20.65 -1.29 10.05
N SER A 25 20.92 0.01 10.14
CA SER A 25 22.24 0.62 9.98
C SER A 25 22.25 1.90 10.83
N GLU A 26 23.38 2.20 11.45
CA GLU A 26 23.54 3.40 12.29
C GLU A 26 23.56 4.68 11.46
N ASP A 27 24.21 4.67 10.29
CA ASP A 27 24.37 5.82 9.41
C ASP A 27 23.41 5.80 8.20
N GLY A 28 22.74 4.66 7.96
CA GLY A 28 21.87 4.46 6.81
C GLY A 28 22.63 4.32 5.47
N LEU A 29 23.94 4.11 5.51
CA LEU A 29 24.81 4.00 4.34
C LEU A 29 25.61 2.69 4.36
N THR A 30 26.17 2.31 5.52
CA THR A 30 27.08 1.19 5.69
C THR A 30 26.69 0.32 6.89
N GLY A 31 27.41 -0.79 7.11
CA GLY A 31 27.24 -1.61 8.32
C GLY A 31 25.85 -2.23 8.50
N TRP A 32 25.13 -2.47 7.40
CA TRP A 32 23.77 -3.02 7.43
C TRP A 32 23.73 -4.40 8.09
N THR A 33 22.74 -4.60 8.96
CA THR A 33 22.47 -5.92 9.55
C THR A 33 22.00 -6.91 8.49
N PRO A 34 22.13 -8.23 8.73
CA PRO A 34 21.37 -9.22 7.98
C PRO A 34 19.86 -8.93 8.04
N PRO A 35 19.11 -9.25 6.97
CA PRO A 35 17.68 -8.98 6.92
C PRO A 35 16.89 -9.86 7.87
N ARG A 36 15.83 -9.28 8.43
CA ARG A 36 14.83 -9.97 9.26
C ARG A 36 13.48 -9.89 8.57
N VAL A 37 12.76 -11.01 8.51
CA VAL A 37 11.38 -11.00 8.04
C VAL A 37 10.53 -10.23 9.04
N PHE A 38 9.95 -9.12 8.57
CA PHE A 38 9.08 -8.24 9.34
C PHE A 38 7.60 -8.61 9.16
N ALA A 39 7.20 -8.95 7.94
CA ALA A 39 5.89 -9.53 7.65
C ALA A 39 6.02 -10.63 6.62
N GLY A 40 5.35 -11.76 6.87
CA GLY A 40 5.41 -12.93 5.99
C GLY A 40 4.33 -12.93 4.89
N PRO A 41 4.38 -13.93 3.99
CA PRO A 41 3.42 -14.06 2.88
C PRO A 41 1.96 -14.10 3.31
N ASP A 42 1.67 -14.79 4.41
CA ASP A 42 0.32 -14.95 4.95
C ASP A 42 -0.32 -13.61 5.37
N GLU A 43 0.49 -12.60 5.68
CA GLU A 43 0.00 -11.25 5.98
C GLU A 43 -0.28 -10.44 4.69
N GLY A 44 0.47 -10.73 3.61
CA GLY A 44 0.31 -10.14 2.28
C GLY A 44 0.68 -8.66 2.17
N PHE A 45 1.44 -8.12 3.14
CA PHE A 45 1.90 -6.74 3.10
C PHE A 45 2.99 -6.55 2.04
N PHE A 46 2.82 -5.53 1.22
CA PHE A 46 3.67 -5.20 0.09
C PHE A 46 4.54 -3.97 0.35
N ASP A 47 4.01 -2.96 1.03
CA ASP A 47 4.71 -1.68 1.19
C ASP A 47 4.33 -0.97 2.49
N ILE A 48 5.19 -0.05 2.94
CA ILE A 48 5.00 0.67 4.19
C ILE A 48 5.37 2.16 4.11
N ALA A 49 4.86 2.93 5.07
CA ALA A 49 5.35 4.25 5.41
C ALA A 49 5.51 4.36 6.92
N ILE A 50 6.55 5.03 7.41
CA ILE A 50 6.67 5.35 8.83
C ILE A 50 6.84 6.84 9.04
N ALA A 51 6.28 7.36 10.13
CA ALA A 51 6.48 8.73 10.55
C ALA A 51 6.49 8.85 12.09
N PRO A 52 7.31 9.75 12.66
CA PRO A 52 7.23 10.06 14.07
C PRO A 52 5.91 10.76 14.40
N ARG A 53 5.37 10.48 15.58
CA ARG A 53 4.16 11.11 16.12
C ARG A 53 4.27 11.19 17.64
N GLY A 54 4.43 12.41 18.16
CA GLY A 54 4.64 12.60 19.60
C GLY A 54 5.96 11.95 20.06
N ASP A 55 5.87 11.08 21.07
CA ASP A 55 6.98 10.29 21.62
C ASP A 55 7.14 8.91 20.94
N GLY A 56 6.29 8.59 19.97
CA GLY A 56 6.28 7.30 19.28
C GLY A 56 6.31 7.41 17.77
N TRP A 57 6.00 6.29 17.13
CA TRP A 57 6.04 6.09 15.69
C TRP A 57 4.77 5.45 15.19
N VAL A 58 4.34 5.87 14.01
CA VAL A 58 3.24 5.26 13.27
C VAL A 58 3.79 4.63 12.00
N MET A 59 3.33 3.42 11.71
CA MET A 59 3.55 2.73 10.45
C MET A 59 2.21 2.57 9.73
N LEU A 60 2.16 2.95 8.45
CA LEU A 60 1.14 2.49 7.54
C LEU A 60 1.65 1.25 6.80
N LEU A 61 0.76 0.28 6.65
CA LEU A 61 1.00 -0.94 5.88
C LEU A 61 -0.01 -0.99 4.73
N ALA A 62 0.46 -1.36 3.55
CA ALA A 62 -0.36 -1.63 2.38
C ALA A 62 -0.17 -3.07 1.94
N ARG A 63 -1.25 -3.73 1.50
CA ARG A 63 -1.18 -5.05 0.89
C ARG A 63 -0.94 -4.96 -0.61
N GLY A 64 -0.53 -6.07 -1.20
CA GLY A 64 -0.51 -6.26 -2.63
C GLY A 64 -1.86 -5.96 -3.26
N SER A 65 -1.92 -5.00 -4.18
CA SER A 65 -3.13 -4.63 -4.89
C SER A 65 -3.44 -5.59 -6.05
N ASP A 66 -4.72 -5.72 -6.38
CA ASP A 66 -5.17 -6.53 -7.52
C ASP A 66 -4.99 -5.76 -8.83
N LEU A 67 -3.74 -5.65 -9.27
CA LEU A 67 -3.36 -4.97 -10.50
C LEU A 67 -4.15 -5.51 -11.70
N HIS A 68 -4.33 -6.83 -11.78
CA HIS A 68 -4.83 -7.49 -12.97
C HIS A 68 -6.32 -7.86 -12.94
N ASP A 69 -7.06 -7.48 -11.88
CA ASP A 69 -8.45 -7.92 -11.70
C ASP A 69 -8.55 -9.46 -11.70
N THR A 70 -7.59 -10.07 -10.99
CA THR A 70 -7.50 -11.52 -10.78
C THR A 70 -8.59 -12.00 -9.82
N GLY A 71 -8.96 -11.18 -8.83
CA GLY A 71 -9.89 -11.54 -7.76
C GLY A 71 -9.29 -12.49 -6.72
N GLY A 72 -10.02 -12.73 -5.63
CA GLY A 72 -9.61 -13.66 -4.57
C GLY A 72 -8.50 -13.15 -3.65
N PHE A 73 -8.18 -11.85 -3.71
CA PHE A 73 -7.22 -11.23 -2.80
C PHE A 73 -7.77 -11.15 -1.36
N PRO A 74 -6.90 -11.18 -0.34
CA PRO A 74 -7.31 -10.85 1.02
C PRO A 74 -7.81 -9.39 1.09
N PRO A 75 -8.49 -8.99 2.18
CA PRO A 75 -9.04 -7.64 2.29
C PRO A 75 -8.01 -6.56 1.97
N GLN A 76 -8.39 -5.55 1.18
CA GLN A 76 -7.50 -4.59 0.50
C GLN A 76 -7.59 -3.18 1.10
N GLY A 77 -6.48 -2.50 1.34
CA GLY A 77 -6.59 -1.19 2.00
C GLY A 77 -5.31 -0.64 2.56
N LEU A 78 -5.46 0.19 3.58
CA LEU A 78 -4.35 0.63 4.43
C LEU A 78 -4.63 0.28 5.89
N TRP A 79 -3.59 -0.19 6.55
CA TRP A 79 -3.56 -0.48 7.97
C TRP A 79 -2.60 0.48 8.64
N TRP A 80 -2.86 0.79 9.90
CA TRP A 80 -1.96 1.56 10.74
C TRP A 80 -1.56 0.74 11.97
N SER A 81 -0.32 0.94 12.41
CA SER A 81 0.25 0.35 13.62
C SER A 81 1.17 1.36 14.30
N THR A 82 1.36 1.24 15.61
CA THR A 82 2.19 2.13 16.42
C THR A 82 3.29 1.38 17.17
N ALA A 83 4.42 2.04 17.41
CA ALA A 83 5.52 1.58 18.24
C ALA A 83 6.18 2.75 18.98
N ALA A 84 6.90 2.49 20.07
CA ALA A 84 7.64 3.54 20.80
C ALA A 84 8.86 4.05 20.00
N ARG A 85 9.44 3.20 19.15
CA ARG A 85 10.60 3.49 18.29
C ARG A 85 10.47 2.70 16.99
N PRO A 86 11.15 3.10 15.90
CA PRO A 86 11.28 2.23 14.74
C PRO A 86 12.01 0.96 15.17
N SER A 87 11.43 -0.20 14.86
CA SER A 87 12.00 -1.49 15.22
C SER A 87 11.87 -2.49 14.09
N ALA A 88 12.94 -3.27 13.87
CA ALA A 88 12.94 -4.41 12.97
C ALA A 88 12.13 -5.60 13.51
N ASP A 89 11.77 -5.60 14.80
CA ASP A 89 10.93 -6.64 15.40
C ASP A 89 9.45 -6.31 15.23
N ARG A 90 8.71 -7.20 14.55
CA ARG A 90 7.28 -7.04 14.31
C ARG A 90 6.46 -6.99 15.61
N ALA A 91 6.93 -7.62 16.69
CA ALA A 91 6.26 -7.65 17.98
C ALA A 91 6.31 -6.31 18.73
N ASP A 92 7.27 -5.43 18.41
CA ASP A 92 7.35 -4.08 18.97
C ASP A 92 6.25 -3.16 18.43
N TRP A 93 5.61 -3.55 17.32
CA TRP A 93 4.52 -2.83 16.68
C TRP A 93 3.17 -3.40 17.11
N SER A 94 2.21 -2.51 17.37
CA SER A 94 0.83 -2.91 17.68
C SER A 94 0.21 -3.78 16.58
N GLN A 95 -0.92 -4.42 16.89
CA GLN A 95 -1.70 -5.14 15.88
C GLN A 95 -2.21 -4.17 14.81
N PRO A 96 -2.04 -4.45 13.49
CA PRO A 96 -2.40 -3.51 12.44
C PRO A 96 -3.91 -3.38 12.39
N ARG A 97 -4.38 -2.14 12.47
CA ARG A 97 -5.80 -1.82 12.39
C ARG A 97 -6.08 -1.27 11.01
N ARG A 98 -7.09 -1.78 10.32
CA ARG A 98 -7.47 -1.25 9.02
C ARG A 98 -8.20 0.08 9.19
N PHE A 99 -7.86 1.08 8.39
CA PHE A 99 -8.53 2.39 8.43
C PHE A 99 -9.06 2.86 7.07
N LEU A 100 -8.54 2.27 5.98
CA LEU A 100 -9.05 2.48 4.63
C LEU A 100 -9.43 1.13 4.03
N ASP A 101 -10.71 0.97 3.72
CA ASP A 101 -11.25 -0.24 3.06
C ASP A 101 -11.44 0.05 1.57
N THR A 102 -10.59 -0.53 0.72
CA THR A 102 -10.67 -0.32 -0.74
C THR A 102 -11.44 -1.42 -1.48
N ASP A 103 -11.97 -2.40 -0.75
CA ASP A 103 -12.81 -3.49 -1.25
C ASP A 103 -14.27 -3.38 -0.77
N ALA A 104 -14.62 -2.30 -0.06
CA ALA A 104 -15.94 -2.08 0.50
C ALA A 104 -16.92 -1.51 -0.56
N PRO A 105 -18.23 -1.79 -0.43
CA PRO A 105 -19.22 -1.10 -1.24
C PRO A 105 -19.11 0.43 -1.11
N GLY A 106 -19.09 1.12 -2.25
CA GLY A 106 -18.95 2.59 -2.28
C GLY A 106 -17.51 3.10 -2.27
N THR A 107 -16.50 2.22 -2.27
CA THR A 107 -15.11 2.64 -2.48
C THR A 107 -14.97 3.43 -3.79
N PRO A 108 -14.25 4.57 -3.79
CA PRO A 108 -13.98 5.31 -5.00
C PRO A 108 -13.31 4.46 -6.08
N ILE A 109 -13.79 4.60 -7.32
CA ILE A 109 -13.30 3.81 -8.47
C ILE A 109 -11.77 3.87 -8.68
N TRP A 110 -11.09 4.90 -8.20
CA TRP A 110 -9.64 5.07 -8.36
C TRP A 110 -8.80 4.19 -7.42
N THR A 111 -9.37 3.67 -6.32
CA THR A 111 -8.72 2.72 -5.41
C THR A 111 -9.37 1.35 -5.38
N ALA A 112 -10.45 1.13 -6.12
CA ALA A 112 -11.32 -0.04 -5.96
C ALA A 112 -10.65 -1.42 -6.14
N ARG A 113 -9.41 -1.47 -6.65
CA ARG A 113 -8.62 -2.71 -6.76
C ARG A 113 -7.40 -2.74 -5.83
N GLY A 114 -7.40 -1.93 -4.77
CA GLY A 114 -6.31 -1.85 -3.81
C GLY A 114 -5.52 -0.54 -3.88
N THR A 115 -4.61 -0.40 -2.93
CA THR A 115 -3.66 0.70 -2.84
C THR A 115 -2.31 0.22 -2.31
N TYR A 116 -1.25 0.93 -2.71
CA TYR A 116 0.13 0.72 -2.27
C TYR A 116 0.91 2.04 -2.36
N GLY A 117 2.20 2.04 -1.99
CA GLY A 117 3.01 3.25 -2.01
C GLY A 117 2.55 4.31 -1.03
N PRO A 118 2.21 3.99 0.24
CA PRO A 118 1.81 5.02 1.17
C PRO A 118 2.99 5.97 1.46
N GLY A 119 2.68 7.24 1.65
CA GLY A 119 3.54 8.24 2.28
C GLY A 119 2.75 8.90 3.40
N LEU A 120 3.38 9.13 4.56
CA LEU A 120 2.69 9.63 5.75
C LEU A 120 3.39 10.88 6.28
N ALA A 121 2.60 11.92 6.55
CA ALA A 121 3.03 13.11 7.27
C ALA A 121 1.95 13.55 8.27
N PHE A 122 2.36 13.90 9.49
CA PHE A 122 1.48 14.52 10.47
C PHE A 122 1.53 16.04 10.36
N ASP A 123 0.40 16.70 10.60
CA ASP A 123 0.34 18.15 10.70
C ASP A 123 1.06 18.62 11.98
N PRO A 124 2.11 19.47 11.87
CA PRO A 124 2.82 19.98 13.05
C PRO A 124 1.92 20.81 13.99
N ALA A 125 0.87 21.44 13.47
CA ALA A 125 -0.08 22.22 14.25
C ALA A 125 -1.20 21.37 14.86
N ASN A 126 -1.46 20.19 14.30
CA ASN A 126 -2.46 19.24 14.81
C ASN A 126 -1.98 17.78 14.63
N PRO A 127 -1.28 17.20 15.61
CA PRO A 127 -0.77 15.82 15.54
C PRO A 127 -1.85 14.72 15.47
N ALA A 128 -3.13 15.07 15.62
CA ALA A 128 -4.24 14.14 15.34
C ALA A 128 -4.48 13.96 13.83
N ARG A 129 -4.08 14.95 13.03
CA ARG A 129 -4.35 15.01 11.60
C ARG A 129 -3.15 14.52 10.80
N ALA A 130 -3.39 13.58 9.91
CA ALA A 130 -2.40 13.02 9.02
C ALA A 130 -2.78 13.27 7.55
N THR A 131 -1.76 13.54 6.74
CA THR A 131 -1.84 13.47 5.28
C THR A 131 -1.20 12.17 4.82
N VAL A 132 -1.97 11.39 4.07
CA VAL A 132 -1.52 10.13 3.46
C VAL A 132 -1.52 10.31 1.95
N LEU A 133 -0.32 10.22 1.35
CA LEU A 133 -0.16 10.07 -0.09
C LEU A 133 -0.21 8.58 -0.42
N LEU A 134 -0.87 8.20 -1.51
CA LEU A 134 -0.94 6.79 -1.91
C LEU A 134 -1.17 6.63 -3.41
N THR A 135 -0.80 5.46 -3.91
CA THR A 135 -1.17 5.00 -5.25
C THR A 135 -2.37 4.07 -5.16
N GLY A 136 -3.41 4.33 -5.95
CA GLY A 136 -4.60 3.49 -6.07
C GLY A 136 -4.64 2.75 -7.39
N VAL A 137 -5.12 1.51 -7.36
CA VAL A 137 -5.42 0.74 -8.58
C VAL A 137 -6.88 0.99 -8.97
N ARG A 138 -7.06 1.66 -10.10
CA ARG A 138 -8.37 2.06 -10.58
C ARG A 138 -9.12 0.85 -11.14
N ASP A 139 -10.36 0.66 -10.73
CA ASP A 139 -11.29 -0.24 -11.44
C ASP A 139 -11.63 0.35 -12.82
N THR A 140 -11.17 -0.36 -13.85
CA THR A 140 -11.38 0.03 -15.24
C THR A 140 -11.65 -1.23 -16.05
N PRO A 141 -12.62 -1.21 -16.99
CA PRO A 141 -12.84 -2.33 -17.89
C PRO A 141 -11.55 -2.78 -18.59
N ARG A 142 -11.42 -4.08 -18.83
CA ARG A 142 -10.30 -4.65 -19.59
C ARG A 142 -10.11 -3.91 -20.92
N TRP A 143 -8.85 -3.69 -21.31
CA TRP A 143 -8.49 -2.87 -22.46
C TRP A 143 -9.28 -3.17 -23.75
N PRO A 144 -9.54 -4.43 -24.16
CA PRO A 144 -10.32 -4.71 -25.37
C PRO A 144 -11.72 -4.09 -25.33
N ARG A 145 -12.38 -4.10 -24.17
CA ARG A 145 -13.71 -3.48 -24.00
C ARG A 145 -13.65 -1.96 -24.10
N LEU A 146 -12.61 -1.33 -23.52
CA LEU A 146 -12.39 0.11 -23.65
C LEU A 146 -12.10 0.52 -25.10
N MET A 147 -11.27 -0.27 -25.78
CA MET A 147 -10.89 -0.04 -27.17
C MET A 147 -12.12 -0.07 -28.07
N LEU A 148 -12.94 -1.14 -27.99
CA LEU A 148 -14.19 -1.26 -28.73
C LEU A 148 -15.13 -0.08 -28.48
N GLY A 149 -15.28 0.33 -27.20
CA GLY A 149 -16.11 1.47 -26.84
C GLY A 149 -15.63 2.82 -27.39
N ARG A 150 -14.31 3.02 -27.53
CA ARG A 150 -13.76 4.26 -28.12
C ARG A 150 -13.86 4.25 -29.64
N VAL A 151 -13.51 3.14 -30.28
CA VAL A 151 -13.60 3.01 -31.75
C VAL A 151 -15.04 3.16 -32.22
N GLY A 152 -16.01 2.55 -31.52
CA GLY A 152 -17.44 2.72 -31.81
C GLY A 152 -17.94 4.17 -31.66
N ARG A 153 -17.18 5.03 -30.98
CA ARG A 153 -17.44 6.48 -30.84
C ARG A 153 -16.53 7.33 -31.75
N LEU A 154 -15.88 6.72 -32.74
CA LEU A 154 -14.92 7.36 -33.65
C LEU A 154 -13.76 8.07 -32.93
N ARG A 155 -13.40 7.56 -31.74
CA ARG A 155 -12.25 8.05 -30.95
C ARG A 155 -11.06 7.12 -31.13
N ARG A 156 -9.87 7.67 -30.99
CA ARG A 156 -8.62 6.88 -30.99
C ARG A 156 -8.65 5.83 -29.88
N PRO A 157 -8.10 4.62 -30.14
CA PRO A 157 -7.99 3.58 -29.13
C PRO A 157 -7.14 4.09 -27.94
N PRO A 158 -7.43 3.64 -26.71
CA PRO A 158 -6.58 3.96 -25.57
C PRO A 158 -5.24 3.20 -25.68
N VAL A 159 -4.22 3.70 -24.97
CA VAL A 159 -2.95 2.97 -24.82
C VAL A 159 -3.23 1.59 -24.23
N PRO A 160 -2.66 0.50 -24.79
CA PRO A 160 -2.67 -0.82 -24.18
C PRO A 160 -2.09 -0.74 -22.76
N ALA A 161 -2.91 -1.03 -21.77
CA ALA A 161 -2.52 -0.99 -20.38
C ALA A 161 -3.14 -2.19 -19.66
N PRO A 162 -2.34 -3.02 -18.97
CA PRO A 162 -2.85 -4.14 -18.19
C PRO A 162 -3.61 -3.66 -16.93
N PHE A 163 -3.29 -2.45 -16.46
CA PHE A 163 -3.89 -1.81 -15.30
C PHE A 163 -3.78 -0.29 -15.37
N TYR A 164 -4.49 0.40 -14.48
CA TYR A 164 -4.54 1.85 -14.43
C TYR A 164 -4.26 2.31 -13.01
N LEU A 165 -3.20 3.08 -12.85
CA LEU A 165 -2.78 3.63 -11.56
C LEU A 165 -3.27 5.06 -11.40
N SER A 166 -3.49 5.46 -10.16
CA SER A 166 -3.86 6.81 -9.77
C SER A 166 -3.10 7.21 -8.52
N VAL A 167 -2.86 8.50 -8.34
CA VAL A 167 -2.18 9.03 -7.15
C VAL A 167 -3.11 10.03 -6.49
N ALA A 168 -3.24 9.95 -5.17
CA ALA A 168 -4.08 10.84 -4.40
C ALA A 168 -3.44 11.19 -3.06
N SER A 169 -3.98 12.25 -2.44
CA SER A 169 -3.77 12.54 -1.03
C SER A 169 -5.10 12.38 -0.28
N LEU A 170 -5.02 11.77 0.90
CA LEU A 170 -6.11 11.69 1.85
C LEU A 170 -5.69 12.46 3.10
N THR A 171 -6.62 13.20 3.68
CA THR A 171 -6.43 13.77 5.01
C THR A 171 -7.40 13.09 5.95
N LEU A 172 -6.87 12.56 7.05
CA LEU A 172 -7.66 11.84 8.04
C LEU A 172 -7.18 12.14 9.45
N ASP A 173 -8.11 12.00 10.39
CA ASP A 173 -7.80 12.03 11.81
C ASP A 173 -7.45 10.62 12.26
N LEU A 174 -6.18 10.41 12.61
CA LEU A 174 -5.73 9.15 13.20
C LEU A 174 -5.96 9.21 14.71
N PRO A 175 -6.68 8.23 15.31
CA PRO A 175 -6.91 8.24 16.75
C PRO A 175 -5.59 8.31 17.51
N THR A 176 -5.55 9.01 18.64
CA THR A 176 -4.46 8.86 19.61
C THR A 176 -4.65 7.52 20.31
N CYS A 177 -3.57 6.75 20.45
CA CYS A 177 -3.56 5.56 21.29
C CYS A 177 -3.77 5.94 22.75
#